data_AF-A0AAJ7REQ9-F1
#
_entry.id   AF-A0AAJ7REQ9-F1
#
_cell.length_a   1.000
_cell.length_b   1.000
_cell.length_c   1.000
_cell.angle_alpha   90.00
_cell.angle_beta   90.00
_cell.angle_gamma   90.00
#
_symmetry.space_group_name_H-M   'P 1'
#
loop_
_entity.id
_entity.type
_entity.pdbx_description
1 polymer ?
#
loop_
_entity_poly.entity_id
_entity_poly.type
_entity_poly.pdbx_seq_one_letter_code
_entity_poly.pdbx_strand_id
1 'polypeptide(L)'
;MENNAQENYAGKEDQEDLEAARTKAEKLALENTHIREEFNVQRAKMKELFLQKEEELKRRLEENMCLKDVNVRLQRELDESKSELLCAIEVKNSILLEKHKADEEIETLQQFVRETVEMSDSAKNKYDGELRNLQMVVHRLQEENVALRSQMPRDPPTEGSQISLSTVTKSLARKVASQLGADALSLGPDNLEESMRKVNKYAHEEAEVLRSLVVPLEDEIKVLKDKLRDTDDELQKYKEMQLPKRQDSGSLEASCDMCANYETQLVRVQANAKDLEKKLSSSERMLQAQREDLSKEVEFRKEMEEKWNERKEEHKLKVAELTSALQSSQQVLSELKQTFDRIRHNVTEKLSKLEREREDVQRRLNALEKENESLMGKHSKHSQLLQSEVINMPNNVEELHERVLRMHEDLIMARVAQEEAEDKGKILEIDVSLLREQIQQDHNTMTEKESMFLDKIKNLESQLSKYEREHQVFIEMKVKLEVLEKQLEDITKEKKEAESNTAQLRQRIACLQSDLDTSEHVQKDFVLLSQSLQVQLEKIRESGGEVRWQHEEDVDECSGCRVTFTGSKKKTHCRHCGHIFCQSCLTRVVNSGPNQRPSRVCDVCHTLLVPDTPPYFSREPPHTQD
;
A
#
# COMPACT_ATOMS: atom_id res chain seq x y z
N MET A 1 -12.27 -5.30 111.20
CA MET A 1 -11.21 -4.80 110.28
C MET A 1 -11.70 -5.03 108.85
N GLU A 2 -12.69 -4.26 108.38
CA GLU A 2 -13.44 -4.65 107.18
C GLU A 2 -13.30 -3.73 105.96
N ASN A 3 -13.23 -2.40 106.11
CA ASN A 3 -13.19 -1.48 104.95
C ASN A 3 -12.00 -1.70 104.00
N ASN A 4 -10.87 -2.23 104.49
CA ASN A 4 -9.64 -2.40 103.70
C ASN A 4 -9.70 -3.58 102.70
N ALA A 5 -10.83 -4.32 102.67
CA ALA A 5 -11.08 -5.39 101.70
C ALA A 5 -11.74 -4.89 100.42
N GLN A 6 -12.69 -3.94 100.49
CA GLN A 6 -13.49 -3.53 99.32
C GLN A 6 -12.71 -2.62 98.35
N GLU A 7 -11.88 -1.71 98.85
CA GLU A 7 -11.00 -0.89 98.00
C GLU A 7 -9.96 -1.75 97.23
N ASN A 8 -9.54 -2.89 97.81
CA ASN A 8 -8.66 -3.88 97.18
C ASN A 8 -9.35 -4.79 96.14
N TYR A 9 -10.67 -4.69 95.97
CA TYR A 9 -11.43 -5.37 94.92
C TYR A 9 -11.77 -4.43 93.76
N ALA A 10 -12.33 -3.23 94.05
CA ALA A 10 -12.63 -2.24 93.02
C ALA A 10 -11.38 -1.85 92.21
N GLY A 11 -10.24 -1.62 92.88
CA GLY A 11 -8.97 -1.33 92.23
C GLY A 11 -8.33 -2.51 91.46
N LYS A 12 -8.93 -3.71 91.51
CA LYS A 12 -8.56 -4.83 90.65
C LYS A 12 -9.48 -4.93 89.44
N GLU A 13 -10.79 -4.77 89.63
CA GLU A 13 -11.76 -4.74 88.52
C GLU A 13 -11.40 -3.63 87.52
N ASP A 14 -11.13 -2.40 88.01
CA ASP A 14 -10.63 -1.29 87.17
C ASP A 14 -9.31 -1.62 86.45
N GLN A 15 -8.45 -2.45 87.04
CA GLN A 15 -7.13 -2.78 86.49
C GLN A 15 -7.19 -3.93 85.48
N GLU A 16 -8.03 -4.94 85.72
CA GLU A 16 -8.34 -6.02 84.77
C GLU A 16 -9.08 -5.48 83.55
N ASP A 17 -10.03 -4.55 83.71
CA ASP A 17 -10.69 -3.86 82.59
C ASP A 17 -9.71 -2.99 81.78
N LEU A 18 -8.73 -2.33 82.43
CA LEU A 18 -7.69 -1.57 81.72
C LEU A 18 -6.77 -2.48 80.89
N GLU A 19 -6.49 -3.68 81.38
CA GLU A 19 -5.65 -4.68 80.72
C GLU A 19 -6.41 -5.42 79.59
N ALA A 20 -7.72 -5.66 79.78
CA ALA A 20 -8.63 -6.10 78.73
C ALA A 20 -8.79 -5.04 77.61
N ALA A 21 -8.88 -3.75 77.97
CA ALA A 21 -8.92 -2.65 77.01
C ALA A 21 -7.61 -2.53 76.21
N ARG A 22 -6.45 -2.70 76.86
CA ARG A 22 -5.13 -2.72 76.20
C ARG A 22 -5.00 -3.89 75.23
N THR A 23 -5.26 -5.11 75.68
CA THR A 23 -5.15 -6.31 74.81
C THR A 23 -6.15 -6.29 73.66
N LYS A 24 -7.32 -5.65 73.83
CA LYS A 24 -8.26 -5.37 72.73
C LYS A 24 -7.72 -4.31 71.75
N ALA A 25 -7.10 -3.25 72.24
CA ALA A 25 -6.46 -2.23 71.40
C ALA A 25 -5.27 -2.79 70.62
N GLU A 26 -4.46 -3.66 71.23
CA GLU A 26 -3.35 -4.37 70.58
C GLU A 26 -3.84 -5.31 69.48
N LYS A 27 -4.93 -6.08 69.71
CA LYS A 27 -5.57 -6.88 68.65
C LYS A 27 -6.07 -6.04 67.48
N LEU A 28 -6.79 -4.95 67.75
CA LEU A 28 -7.29 -4.03 66.72
C LEU A 28 -6.16 -3.32 65.95
N ALA A 29 -5.01 -3.08 66.60
CA ALA A 29 -3.80 -2.59 65.94
C ALA A 29 -3.18 -3.67 65.02
N LEU A 30 -3.13 -4.93 65.48
CA LEU A 30 -2.61 -6.06 64.71
C LEU A 30 -3.47 -6.34 63.46
N GLU A 31 -4.80 -6.33 63.60
CA GLU A 31 -5.75 -6.41 62.49
C GLU A 31 -5.58 -5.23 61.52
N ASN A 32 -5.37 -4.01 62.03
CA ASN A 32 -5.06 -2.85 61.18
C ASN A 32 -3.76 -2.99 60.40
N THR A 33 -2.71 -3.59 60.98
CA THR A 33 -1.47 -3.87 60.23
C THR A 33 -1.70 -4.95 59.17
N HIS A 34 -2.41 -6.03 59.51
CA HIS A 34 -2.72 -7.12 58.58
C HIS A 34 -3.53 -6.64 57.37
N ILE A 35 -4.63 -5.91 57.58
CA ILE A 35 -5.45 -5.33 56.50
C ILE A 35 -4.64 -4.37 55.60
N ARG A 36 -3.68 -3.63 56.16
CA ARG A 36 -2.77 -2.76 55.38
C ARG A 36 -1.77 -3.56 54.56
N GLU A 37 -1.27 -4.68 55.09
CA GLU A 37 -0.37 -5.58 54.37
C GLU A 37 -1.11 -6.30 53.23
N GLU A 38 -2.31 -6.83 53.47
CA GLU A 38 -3.19 -7.37 52.44
C GLU A 38 -3.47 -6.35 51.33
N PHE A 39 -3.87 -5.13 51.69
CA PHE A 39 -4.13 -4.06 50.72
C PHE A 39 -2.88 -3.70 49.91
N ASN A 40 -1.70 -3.68 50.53
CA ASN A 40 -0.44 -3.46 49.83
C ASN A 40 -0.09 -4.62 48.88
N VAL A 41 -0.36 -5.88 49.26
CA VAL A 41 -0.19 -7.06 48.40
C VAL A 41 -1.17 -7.02 47.22
N GLN A 42 -2.45 -6.70 47.44
CA GLN A 42 -3.44 -6.53 46.39
C GLN A 42 -3.05 -5.39 45.43
N ARG A 43 -2.58 -4.26 45.96
CA ARG A 43 -2.08 -3.12 45.16
C ARG A 43 -0.83 -3.48 44.35
N ALA A 44 0.06 -4.31 44.89
CA ALA A 44 1.22 -4.82 44.17
C ALA A 44 0.81 -5.76 43.03
N LYS A 45 -0.09 -6.74 43.29
CA LYS A 45 -0.67 -7.63 42.28
C LYS A 45 -1.38 -6.84 41.16
N MET A 46 -2.15 -5.81 41.50
CA MET A 46 -2.81 -4.93 40.53
C MET A 46 -1.81 -4.14 39.67
N LYS A 47 -0.75 -3.58 40.28
CA LYS A 47 0.31 -2.88 39.54
C LYS A 47 1.07 -3.82 38.60
N GLU A 48 1.33 -5.05 39.04
CA GLU A 48 2.00 -6.07 38.23
C GLU A 48 1.17 -6.47 37.00
N LEU A 49 -0.14 -6.70 37.19
CA LEU A 49 -1.08 -6.97 36.09
C LEU A 49 -1.19 -5.79 35.10
N PHE A 50 -1.17 -4.55 35.60
CA PHE A 50 -1.18 -3.36 34.75
C PHE A 50 0.07 -3.28 33.87
N LEU A 51 1.27 -3.45 34.46
CA LEU A 51 2.53 -3.46 33.72
C LEU A 51 2.61 -4.61 32.69
N GLN A 52 2.08 -5.80 33.02
CA GLN A 52 1.98 -6.90 32.07
C GLN A 52 1.06 -6.58 30.89
N LYS A 53 -0.05 -5.87 31.11
CA LYS A 53 -0.95 -5.42 30.05
C LYS A 53 -0.36 -4.28 29.22
N GLU A 54 0.42 -3.39 29.82
CA GLU A 54 1.19 -2.36 29.13
C GLU A 54 2.25 -2.99 28.20
N GLU A 55 2.99 -4.01 28.66
CA GLU A 55 3.97 -4.73 27.83
C GLU A 55 3.32 -5.65 26.76
N GLU A 56 2.12 -6.19 27.01
CA GLU A 56 1.33 -6.87 25.97
C GLU A 56 0.84 -5.89 24.90
N LEU A 57 0.31 -4.73 25.30
CA LEU A 57 -0.20 -3.72 24.38
C LEU A 57 0.93 -3.10 23.55
N LYS A 58 2.11 -2.88 24.15
CA LYS A 58 3.33 -2.47 23.43
C LYS A 58 3.76 -3.50 22.39
N ARG A 59 3.81 -4.80 22.72
CA ARG A 59 4.11 -5.87 21.75
C ARG A 59 3.12 -5.88 20.58
N ARG A 60 1.81 -5.73 20.86
CA ARG A 60 0.79 -5.63 19.80
C ARG A 60 0.95 -4.39 18.92
N LEU A 61 1.42 -3.26 19.45
CA LEU A 61 1.75 -2.07 18.64
C LEU A 61 2.97 -2.33 17.74
N GLU A 62 4.02 -2.96 18.26
CA GLU A 62 5.22 -3.36 17.50
C GLU A 62 4.87 -4.37 16.39
N GLU A 63 4.02 -5.36 16.66
CA GLU A 63 3.48 -6.30 15.67
C GLU A 63 2.64 -5.57 14.59
N ASN A 64 1.76 -4.65 14.97
CA ASN A 64 0.96 -3.87 14.00
C ASN A 64 1.82 -2.95 13.13
N MET A 65 2.88 -2.35 13.67
CA MET A 65 3.85 -1.59 12.88
C MET A 65 4.57 -2.47 11.86
N CYS A 66 5.07 -3.65 12.28
CA CYS A 66 5.69 -4.61 11.38
C CYS A 66 4.73 -5.07 10.26
N LEU A 67 3.47 -5.40 10.60
CA LEU A 67 2.44 -5.75 9.62
C LEU A 67 2.08 -4.60 8.66
N LYS A 68 2.18 -3.34 9.12
CA LYS A 68 1.99 -2.16 8.28
C LYS A 68 3.16 -1.98 7.30
N ASP A 69 4.40 -2.16 7.76
CA ASP A 69 5.58 -2.10 6.89
C ASP A 69 5.61 -3.23 5.85
N VAL A 70 5.16 -4.43 6.23
CA VAL A 70 4.96 -5.56 5.30
C VAL A 70 3.89 -5.22 4.26
N ASN A 71 2.74 -4.64 4.64
CA ASN A 71 1.72 -4.19 3.69
C ASN A 71 2.27 -3.12 2.73
N VAL A 72 2.99 -2.12 3.24
CA VAL A 72 3.58 -1.06 2.40
C VAL A 72 4.67 -1.60 1.46
N ARG A 73 5.34 -2.70 1.81
CA ARG A 73 6.26 -3.42 0.91
C ARG A 73 5.50 -4.19 -0.17
N LEU A 74 4.52 -5.03 0.21
CA LEU A 74 3.70 -5.80 -0.73
C LEU A 74 2.92 -4.91 -1.70
N GLN A 75 2.46 -3.74 -1.25
CA GLN A 75 1.81 -2.75 -2.10
C GLN A 75 2.75 -2.19 -3.18
N ARG A 76 4.03 -1.93 -2.83
CA ARG A 76 5.05 -1.49 -3.79
C ARG A 76 5.40 -2.59 -4.78
N GLU A 77 5.63 -3.83 -4.34
CA GLU A 77 5.86 -5.00 -5.21
C GLU A 77 4.69 -5.18 -6.21
N LEU A 78 3.45 -4.98 -5.75
CA LEU A 78 2.24 -5.05 -6.57
C LEU A 78 2.11 -3.91 -7.59
N ASP A 79 2.50 -2.68 -7.25
CA ASP A 79 2.41 -1.54 -8.17
C ASP A 79 3.60 -1.46 -9.14
N GLU A 80 4.78 -1.94 -8.73
CA GLU A 80 5.91 -2.21 -9.62
C GLU A 80 5.52 -3.25 -10.69
N SER A 81 4.94 -4.38 -10.28
CA SER A 81 4.40 -5.42 -11.18
C SER A 81 3.36 -4.88 -12.19
N LYS A 82 2.54 -3.88 -11.79
CA LYS A 82 1.59 -3.21 -12.70
C LYS A 82 2.31 -2.28 -13.68
N SER A 83 3.35 -1.58 -13.22
CA SER A 83 4.15 -0.70 -14.09
C SER A 83 4.86 -1.51 -15.18
N GLU A 84 5.45 -2.66 -14.83
CA GLU A 84 6.02 -3.60 -15.81
C GLU A 84 5.00 -4.04 -16.86
N LEU A 85 3.79 -4.42 -16.41
CA LEU A 85 2.70 -4.85 -17.30
C LEU A 85 2.24 -3.72 -18.24
N LEU A 86 2.15 -2.49 -17.75
CA LEU A 86 1.79 -1.32 -18.57
C LEU A 86 2.87 -1.03 -19.63
N CYS A 87 4.14 -1.03 -19.25
CA CYS A 87 5.26 -0.89 -20.19
C CYS A 87 5.26 -2.01 -21.25
N ALA A 88 4.98 -3.26 -20.86
CA ALA A 88 4.87 -4.38 -21.79
C ALA A 88 3.69 -4.23 -22.78
N ILE A 89 2.56 -3.67 -22.34
CA ILE A 89 1.42 -3.34 -23.20
C ILE A 89 1.76 -2.20 -24.17
N GLU A 90 2.44 -1.15 -23.71
CA GLU A 90 2.83 0.00 -24.54
C GLU A 90 3.85 -0.41 -25.61
N VAL A 91 4.88 -1.19 -25.25
CA VAL A 91 5.85 -1.76 -26.20
C VAL A 91 5.16 -2.67 -27.21
N LYS A 92 4.22 -3.52 -26.78
CA LYS A 92 3.43 -4.37 -27.68
C LYS A 92 2.60 -3.53 -28.67
N ASN A 93 1.97 -2.45 -28.20
CA ASN A 93 1.19 -1.56 -29.05
C ASN A 93 2.08 -0.81 -30.07
N SER A 94 3.28 -0.38 -29.66
CA SER A 94 4.27 0.21 -30.57
C SER A 94 4.73 -0.78 -31.65
N ILE A 95 4.97 -2.05 -31.28
CA ILE A 95 5.34 -3.11 -32.24
C ILE A 95 4.18 -3.38 -33.23
N LEU A 96 2.94 -3.37 -32.76
CA LEU A 96 1.76 -3.51 -33.63
C LEU A 96 1.58 -2.32 -34.58
N LEU A 97 1.87 -1.09 -34.13
CA LEU A 97 1.86 0.11 -34.97
C LEU A 97 2.94 0.09 -36.05
N GLU A 98 4.19 -0.24 -35.71
CA GLU A 98 5.25 -0.35 -36.74
C GLU A 98 4.99 -1.52 -37.70
N LYS A 99 4.38 -2.62 -37.23
CA LYS A 99 3.93 -3.69 -38.13
C LYS A 99 2.86 -3.20 -39.10
N HIS A 100 1.86 -2.45 -38.63
CA HIS A 100 0.79 -1.92 -39.49
C HIS A 100 1.35 -1.03 -40.61
N LYS A 101 2.28 -0.12 -40.28
CA LYS A 101 2.98 0.70 -41.27
C LYS A 101 3.76 -0.14 -42.29
N ALA A 102 4.48 -1.16 -41.81
CA ALA A 102 5.23 -2.05 -42.71
C ALA A 102 4.29 -2.85 -43.63
N ASP A 103 3.14 -3.30 -43.14
CA ASP A 103 2.11 -3.95 -43.96
C ASP A 103 1.52 -2.95 -45.00
N GLU A 104 1.25 -1.69 -44.63
CA GLU A 104 0.80 -0.60 -45.52
C GLU A 104 1.84 -0.23 -46.60
N GLU A 105 3.12 -0.12 -46.23
CA GLU A 105 4.24 0.11 -47.16
C GLU A 105 4.36 -1.07 -48.14
N ILE A 106 4.21 -2.30 -47.66
CA ILE A 106 4.23 -3.50 -48.51
C ILE A 106 3.05 -3.50 -49.49
N GLU A 107 1.81 -3.18 -49.06
CA GLU A 107 0.67 -3.09 -49.98
C GLU A 107 0.87 -1.98 -51.03
N THR A 108 1.42 -0.83 -50.64
CA THR A 108 1.75 0.29 -51.52
C THR A 108 2.81 -0.09 -52.55
N LEU A 109 3.90 -0.74 -52.13
CA LEU A 109 4.94 -1.24 -53.02
C LEU A 109 4.41 -2.33 -53.97
N GLN A 110 3.56 -3.24 -53.49
CA GLN A 110 2.89 -4.21 -54.35
C GLN A 110 1.98 -3.54 -55.38
N GLN A 111 1.27 -2.46 -55.03
CA GLN A 111 0.47 -1.70 -55.99
C GLN A 111 1.36 -1.05 -57.05
N PHE A 112 2.43 -0.37 -56.66
CA PHE A 112 3.36 0.25 -57.61
C PHE A 112 4.01 -0.79 -58.55
N VAL A 113 4.31 -1.99 -58.05
CA VAL A 113 4.77 -3.11 -58.89
C VAL A 113 3.69 -3.60 -59.86
N ARG A 114 2.43 -3.74 -59.43
CA ARG A 114 1.30 -4.09 -60.31
C ARG A 114 1.13 -3.06 -61.43
N GLU A 115 1.08 -1.77 -61.08
CA GLU A 115 0.94 -0.67 -62.04
C GLU A 115 2.13 -0.60 -63.02
N THR A 116 3.36 -0.85 -62.54
CA THR A 116 4.56 -0.90 -63.38
C THR A 116 4.51 -2.08 -64.38
N VAL A 117 4.04 -3.25 -63.94
CA VAL A 117 3.85 -4.43 -64.81
C VAL A 117 2.75 -4.17 -65.85
N GLU A 118 1.60 -3.63 -65.45
CA GLU A 118 0.51 -3.27 -66.36
C GLU A 118 0.94 -2.21 -67.39
N MET A 119 1.70 -1.19 -66.98
CA MET A 119 2.29 -0.23 -67.90
C MET A 119 3.25 -0.91 -68.89
N SER A 120 4.12 -1.80 -68.41
CA SER A 120 5.08 -2.56 -69.24
C SER A 120 4.37 -3.45 -70.26
N ASP A 121 3.35 -4.20 -69.85
CA ASP A 121 2.56 -5.03 -70.78
C ASP A 121 1.74 -4.16 -71.75
N SER A 122 1.24 -2.99 -71.33
CA SER A 122 0.56 -2.05 -72.24
C SER A 122 1.52 -1.49 -73.31
N ALA A 123 2.79 -1.27 -72.96
CA ALA A 123 3.83 -0.81 -73.87
C ALA A 123 4.25 -1.94 -74.83
N LYS A 124 4.50 -3.13 -74.30
CA LYS A 124 4.79 -4.34 -75.09
C LYS A 124 3.69 -4.64 -76.12
N ASN A 125 2.42 -4.61 -75.72
CA ASN A 125 1.29 -4.82 -76.63
C ASN A 125 1.22 -3.78 -77.77
N LYS A 126 1.65 -2.53 -77.53
CA LYS A 126 1.80 -1.50 -78.59
C LYS A 126 2.93 -1.85 -79.54
N TYR A 127 4.12 -2.15 -79.02
CA TYR A 127 5.29 -2.52 -79.84
C TYR A 127 5.05 -3.81 -80.65
N ASP A 128 4.40 -4.83 -80.08
CA ASP A 128 3.99 -6.05 -80.79
C ASP A 128 2.94 -5.74 -81.88
N GLY A 129 2.14 -4.69 -81.73
CA GLY A 129 1.26 -4.17 -82.78
C GLY A 129 2.02 -3.46 -83.91
N GLU A 130 2.93 -2.55 -83.56
CA GLU A 130 3.79 -1.83 -84.52
C GLU A 130 4.69 -2.80 -85.29
N LEU A 131 5.27 -3.80 -84.64
CA LEU A 131 6.10 -4.83 -85.26
C LEU A 131 5.31 -5.65 -86.30
N ARG A 132 4.06 -6.04 -86.00
CA ARG A 132 3.18 -6.72 -86.96
C ARG A 132 2.81 -5.82 -88.14
N ASN A 133 2.54 -4.53 -87.91
CA ASN A 133 2.30 -3.56 -88.98
C ASN A 133 3.53 -3.40 -89.88
N LEU A 134 4.74 -3.29 -89.31
CA LEU A 134 5.99 -3.22 -90.05
C LEU A 134 6.27 -4.51 -90.82
N GLN A 135 6.00 -5.69 -90.25
CA GLN A 135 6.10 -6.97 -90.95
C GLN A 135 5.16 -7.04 -92.15
N MET A 136 3.90 -6.59 -92.03
CA MET A 136 2.96 -6.51 -93.15
C MET A 136 3.40 -5.51 -94.23
N VAL A 137 4.02 -4.38 -93.85
CA VAL A 137 4.59 -3.41 -94.81
C VAL A 137 5.81 -4.00 -95.51
N VAL A 138 6.70 -4.68 -94.79
CA VAL A 138 7.88 -5.36 -95.37
C VAL A 138 7.44 -6.47 -96.32
N HIS A 139 6.45 -7.30 -95.96
CA HIS A 139 5.91 -8.34 -96.84
C HIS A 139 5.35 -7.74 -98.14
N ARG A 140 4.54 -6.68 -98.02
CA ARG A 140 3.99 -5.98 -99.20
C ARG A 140 5.09 -5.38 -100.07
N LEU A 141 6.09 -4.72 -99.48
CA LEU A 141 7.24 -4.18 -100.21
C LEU A 141 8.12 -5.27 -100.83
N GLN A 142 8.14 -6.48 -100.27
CA GLN A 142 8.79 -7.66 -100.86
C GLN A 142 7.98 -8.21 -102.03
N GLU A 143 6.65 -8.31 -101.92
CA GLU A 143 5.75 -8.69 -103.01
C GLU A 143 5.82 -7.69 -104.17
N GLU A 144 5.78 -6.39 -103.88
CA GLU A 144 6.01 -5.31 -104.85
C GLU A 144 7.41 -5.38 -105.46
N ASN A 145 8.47 -5.66 -104.68
CA ASN A 145 9.82 -5.87 -105.23
C ASN A 145 9.88 -7.09 -106.15
N VAL A 146 9.22 -8.19 -105.83
CA VAL A 146 9.17 -9.40 -106.66
C VAL A 146 8.38 -9.13 -107.95
N ALA A 147 7.25 -8.42 -107.85
CA ALA A 147 6.44 -8.02 -109.00
C ALA A 147 7.16 -7.01 -109.92
N LEU A 148 7.95 -6.09 -109.36
CA LEU A 148 8.78 -5.17 -110.15
C LEU A 148 9.99 -5.89 -110.77
N ARG A 149 10.62 -6.82 -110.04
CA ARG A 149 11.74 -7.65 -110.55
C ARG A 149 11.31 -8.64 -111.62
N SER A 150 10.05 -9.07 -111.66
CA SER A 150 9.51 -9.91 -112.74
C SER A 150 9.07 -9.10 -113.96
N GLN A 151 8.87 -7.78 -113.82
CA GLN A 151 8.60 -6.83 -114.92
C GLN A 151 9.87 -6.24 -115.54
N MET A 152 11.06 -6.51 -114.98
CA MET A 152 12.34 -6.00 -115.48
C MET A 152 13.08 -7.07 -116.32
N PRO A 153 13.35 -6.82 -117.62
CA PRO A 153 14.25 -7.65 -118.41
C PRO A 153 15.66 -7.70 -117.79
N ARG A 154 16.33 -8.86 -117.89
CA ARG A 154 17.73 -9.01 -117.48
C ARG A 154 18.66 -8.81 -118.65
N ASP A 155 19.45 -7.74 -118.61
CA ASP A 155 20.64 -7.55 -119.45
C ASP A 155 21.87 -7.13 -118.59
N PRO A 156 23.10 -7.37 -119.06
CA PRO A 156 24.35 -7.21 -118.29
C PRO A 156 24.90 -5.76 -118.28
N PRO A 157 25.97 -5.46 -117.50
CA PRO A 157 26.14 -4.12 -116.90
C PRO A 157 27.02 -3.14 -117.68
N THR A 158 26.88 -1.83 -117.38
CA THR A 158 27.85 -0.77 -117.72
C THR A 158 27.80 0.37 -116.70
N GLU A 159 28.76 1.29 -116.77
CA GLU A 159 29.08 2.33 -115.78
C GLU A 159 28.05 3.49 -115.71
N GLY A 160 27.95 4.18 -114.56
CA GLY A 160 27.11 5.37 -114.40
C GLY A 160 27.21 6.02 -113.01
N SER A 161 27.59 7.30 -112.94
CA SER A 161 27.94 8.01 -111.70
C SER A 161 26.77 8.69 -110.98
N GLN A 162 26.90 8.82 -109.65
CA GLN A 162 26.31 9.84 -108.75
C GLN A 162 24.78 10.02 -108.63
N ILE A 163 24.31 10.16 -107.38
CA ILE A 163 23.51 11.29 -106.88
C ILE A 163 23.64 11.36 -105.35
N SER A 164 23.59 12.56 -104.76
CA SER A 164 23.69 12.79 -103.32
C SER A 164 22.32 13.02 -102.67
N LEU A 165 22.09 12.47 -101.48
CA LEU A 165 20.93 12.73 -100.64
C LEU A 165 21.38 12.97 -99.19
N SER A 166 21.59 14.23 -98.84
CA SER A 166 22.21 14.68 -97.56
C SER A 166 21.37 15.70 -96.79
N THR A 167 20.06 15.78 -97.08
CA THR A 167 19.24 16.98 -96.76
C THR A 167 17.98 16.71 -95.91
N VAL A 168 17.79 15.52 -95.31
CA VAL A 168 16.53 15.16 -94.59
C VAL A 168 16.76 14.54 -93.20
N THR A 169 17.63 15.13 -92.37
CA THR A 169 17.90 14.65 -90.98
C THR A 169 18.08 15.77 -89.94
N LYS A 170 17.43 16.94 -90.10
CA LYS A 170 17.57 18.10 -89.18
C LYS A 170 16.27 18.78 -88.70
N SER A 171 15.12 18.08 -88.65
CA SER A 171 13.83 18.68 -88.25
C SER A 171 13.02 17.93 -87.18
N LEU A 172 13.53 16.86 -86.55
CA LEU A 172 12.77 16.04 -85.58
C LEU A 172 13.38 15.98 -84.15
N ALA A 173 13.97 17.09 -83.68
CA ALA A 173 14.63 17.17 -82.37
C ALA A 173 14.10 18.32 -81.49
N ARG A 174 12.79 18.59 -81.49
CA ARG A 174 12.19 19.69 -80.69
C ARG A 174 10.71 19.53 -80.32
N LYS A 175 10.21 18.31 -80.08
CA LYS A 175 8.78 18.09 -79.73
C LYS A 175 8.48 16.92 -78.78
N VAL A 176 9.38 16.63 -77.82
CA VAL A 176 9.15 15.65 -76.73
C VAL A 176 9.65 16.24 -75.40
N ALA A 177 9.11 17.38 -75.00
CA ALA A 177 9.55 18.13 -73.82
C ALA A 177 8.42 18.97 -73.18
N SER A 178 7.17 18.51 -73.25
CA SER A 178 6.00 19.30 -72.80
C SER A 178 4.77 18.48 -72.36
N GLN A 179 4.91 17.17 -72.11
CA GLN A 179 3.80 16.31 -71.62
C GLN A 179 4.31 15.18 -70.71
N LEU A 180 4.78 15.55 -69.51
CA LEU A 180 4.64 14.74 -68.30
C LEU A 180 4.32 15.72 -67.17
N GLY A 181 3.08 15.68 -66.66
CA GLY A 181 2.63 16.52 -65.56
C GLY A 181 2.81 15.81 -64.23
N ALA A 182 3.26 16.54 -63.21
CA ALA A 182 3.51 16.03 -61.86
C ALA A 182 3.14 17.07 -60.79
N ASP A 183 1.90 17.59 -60.85
CA ASP A 183 1.33 18.49 -59.84
C ASP A 183 0.37 17.71 -58.92
N ALA A 184 0.94 17.04 -57.92
CA ALA A 184 0.22 16.47 -56.80
C ALA A 184 1.08 16.53 -55.53
N LEU A 185 0.44 16.72 -54.37
CA LEU A 185 1.05 16.67 -53.03
C LEU A 185 2.11 17.76 -52.73
N SER A 186 1.66 19.02 -52.70
CA SER A 186 2.26 20.01 -51.79
C SER A 186 1.35 20.19 -50.57
N LEU A 187 1.79 19.72 -49.41
CA LEU A 187 1.13 19.93 -48.12
C LEU A 187 2.10 20.64 -47.18
N GLY A 188 1.87 21.94 -46.95
CA GLY A 188 2.62 22.76 -46.01
C GLY A 188 2.25 22.50 -44.54
N PRO A 189 3.10 22.90 -43.57
CA PRO A 189 2.98 22.51 -42.17
C PRO A 189 1.95 23.32 -41.33
N ASP A 190 1.21 24.25 -41.93
CA ASP A 190 0.49 25.31 -41.20
C ASP A 190 -0.75 24.83 -40.40
N ASN A 191 -1.19 23.58 -40.59
CA ASN A 191 -2.43 23.06 -39.99
C ASN A 191 -2.32 22.67 -38.50
N LEU A 192 -1.10 22.67 -37.92
CA LEU A 192 -0.91 22.29 -36.52
C LEU A 192 -1.23 23.43 -35.54
N GLU A 193 -0.87 24.68 -35.88
CA GLU A 193 -1.02 25.81 -34.96
C GLU A 193 -2.48 26.22 -34.75
N GLU A 194 -3.31 26.21 -35.80
CA GLU A 194 -4.74 26.52 -35.67
C GLU A 194 -5.48 25.44 -34.85
N SER A 195 -5.04 24.18 -34.92
CA SER A 195 -5.59 23.10 -34.09
C SER A 195 -5.33 23.35 -32.59
N MET A 196 -4.09 23.73 -32.22
CA MET A 196 -3.75 24.08 -30.83
C MET A 196 -4.52 25.31 -30.32
N ARG A 197 -4.74 26.31 -31.19
CA ARG A 197 -5.56 27.50 -30.85
C ARG A 197 -7.03 27.16 -30.56
N LYS A 198 -7.60 26.13 -31.20
CA LYS A 198 -8.97 25.65 -30.93
C LYS A 198 -9.07 24.92 -29.59
N VAL A 199 -8.13 24.02 -29.27
CA VAL A 199 -8.15 23.25 -28.00
C VAL A 199 -8.09 24.18 -26.78
N ASN A 200 -7.20 25.19 -26.79
CA ASN A 200 -7.09 26.15 -25.69
C ASN A 200 -8.35 27.01 -25.49
N LYS A 201 -9.19 27.18 -26.53
CA LYS A 201 -10.44 27.94 -26.42
C LYS A 201 -11.51 27.16 -25.66
N TYR A 202 -11.77 25.91 -26.04
CA TYR A 202 -12.78 25.08 -25.38
C TYR A 202 -12.49 24.85 -23.89
N ALA A 203 -11.21 24.63 -23.53
CA ALA A 203 -10.79 24.49 -22.14
C ALA A 203 -11.02 25.76 -21.27
N HIS A 204 -11.09 26.94 -21.87
CA HIS A 204 -11.43 28.18 -21.17
C HIS A 204 -12.94 28.35 -20.98
N GLU A 205 -13.72 28.02 -22.02
CA GLU A 205 -15.18 28.11 -22.04
C GLU A 205 -15.82 27.14 -21.03
N GLU A 206 -15.35 25.89 -20.92
CA GLU A 206 -15.82 24.94 -19.89
C GLU A 206 -15.52 25.42 -18.46
N ALA A 207 -14.34 25.99 -18.23
CA ALA A 207 -13.95 26.50 -16.92
C ALA A 207 -14.78 27.73 -16.48
N GLU A 208 -15.28 28.52 -17.44
CA GLU A 208 -16.16 29.66 -17.18
C GLU A 208 -17.61 29.23 -16.92
N VAL A 209 -18.13 28.25 -17.67
CA VAL A 209 -19.43 27.63 -17.39
C VAL A 209 -19.47 27.03 -15.98
N LEU A 210 -18.42 26.30 -15.56
CA LEU A 210 -18.35 25.75 -14.20
C LEU A 210 -18.34 26.85 -13.12
N ARG A 211 -17.62 27.96 -13.32
CA ARG A 211 -17.68 29.12 -12.41
C ARG A 211 -19.07 29.74 -12.33
N SER A 212 -19.81 29.80 -13.45
CA SER A 212 -21.17 30.35 -13.47
C SER A 212 -22.20 29.54 -12.68
N LEU A 213 -21.94 28.23 -12.45
CA LEU A 213 -22.81 27.32 -11.71
C LEU A 213 -22.43 27.18 -10.23
N VAL A 214 -21.14 27.24 -9.89
CA VAL A 214 -20.68 27.05 -8.50
C VAL A 214 -20.96 28.27 -7.62
N VAL A 215 -20.65 29.49 -8.09
CA VAL A 215 -20.75 30.71 -7.26
C VAL A 215 -22.18 30.96 -6.74
N PRO A 216 -23.27 30.82 -7.52
CA PRO A 216 -24.62 30.97 -6.99
C PRO A 216 -24.97 29.95 -5.90
N LEU A 217 -24.48 28.72 -6.01
CA LEU A 217 -24.71 27.67 -5.01
C LEU A 217 -23.94 27.93 -3.72
N GLU A 218 -22.72 28.48 -3.80
CA GLU A 218 -21.95 28.88 -2.62
C GLU A 218 -22.64 30.04 -1.84
N ASP A 219 -23.20 31.03 -2.56
CA ASP A 219 -23.97 32.11 -1.96
C ASP A 219 -25.33 31.65 -1.40
N GLU A 220 -26.05 30.74 -2.06
CA GLU A 220 -27.26 30.13 -1.48
C GLU A 220 -26.98 29.33 -0.21
N ILE A 221 -25.91 28.52 -0.20
CA ILE A 221 -25.46 27.77 0.99
C ILE A 221 -25.11 28.72 2.14
N LYS A 222 -24.53 29.89 1.84
CA LYS A 222 -24.22 30.93 2.83
C LYS A 222 -25.49 31.56 3.41
N VAL A 223 -26.43 31.99 2.56
CA VAL A 223 -27.73 32.54 2.98
C VAL A 223 -28.54 31.54 3.81
N LEU A 224 -28.46 30.24 3.50
CA LEU A 224 -29.10 29.18 4.30
C LEU A 224 -28.43 28.99 5.67
N LYS A 225 -27.09 29.04 5.75
CA LYS A 225 -26.34 28.94 7.02
C LYS A 225 -26.56 30.13 7.95
N ASP A 226 -26.81 31.32 7.40
CA ASP A 226 -27.07 32.51 8.20
C ASP A 226 -28.51 32.50 8.74
N LYS A 227 -29.50 32.19 7.89
CA LYS A 227 -30.90 31.97 8.32
C LYS A 227 -31.04 30.88 9.40
N LEU A 228 -30.26 29.79 9.30
CA LEU A 228 -30.30 28.72 10.30
C LEU A 228 -29.87 29.23 11.69
N ARG A 229 -28.88 30.13 11.73
CA ARG A 229 -28.42 30.78 12.97
C ARG A 229 -29.46 31.73 13.53
N ASP A 230 -30.08 32.57 12.69
CA ASP A 230 -31.18 33.45 13.11
C ASP A 230 -32.31 32.66 13.79
N THR A 231 -32.70 31.49 13.25
CA THR A 231 -33.74 30.65 13.84
C THR A 231 -33.35 29.97 15.16
N ASP A 232 -32.07 29.63 15.35
CA ASP A 232 -31.59 29.05 16.62
C ASP A 232 -31.52 30.13 17.72
N ASP A 233 -31.13 31.34 17.32
CA ASP A 233 -31.12 32.53 18.15
C ASP A 233 -32.54 32.96 18.61
N GLU A 234 -33.58 32.73 17.80
CA GLU A 234 -34.98 32.90 18.20
C GLU A 234 -35.46 31.77 19.14
N LEU A 235 -35.12 30.51 18.85
CA LEU A 235 -35.43 29.37 19.70
C LEU A 235 -34.82 29.47 21.10
N GLN A 236 -33.62 30.04 21.22
CA GLN A 236 -32.97 30.26 22.50
C GLN A 236 -33.69 31.34 23.32
N LYS A 237 -34.13 32.44 22.70
CA LYS A 237 -34.93 33.50 23.35
C LYS A 237 -36.28 32.98 23.85
N TYR A 238 -36.92 32.07 23.12
CA TYR A 238 -38.18 31.44 23.58
C TYR A 238 -38.03 30.52 24.80
N LYS A 239 -36.84 29.95 25.05
CA LYS A 239 -36.59 29.09 26.24
C LYS A 239 -36.50 29.86 27.55
N GLU A 240 -36.15 31.14 27.53
CA GLU A 240 -35.93 31.94 28.75
C GLU A 240 -37.24 32.49 29.37
N MET A 241 -38.40 32.30 28.72
CA MET A 241 -39.61 33.08 29.00
C MET A 241 -40.84 32.26 29.46
N GLN A 242 -40.67 31.25 30.33
CA GLN A 242 -41.79 30.60 31.04
C GLN A 242 -41.53 30.33 32.53
N LEU A 243 -42.24 31.04 33.41
CA LEU A 243 -42.37 30.73 34.85
C LEU A 243 -43.65 31.36 35.45
N PRO A 244 -44.70 30.58 35.80
CA PRO A 244 -45.94 31.12 36.38
C PRO A 244 -45.97 31.12 37.92
N LYS A 245 -46.58 32.16 38.53
CA LYS A 245 -46.89 32.27 39.98
C LYS A 245 -48.41 32.22 40.23
N ARG A 246 -48.86 31.70 41.39
CA ARG A 246 -50.12 31.97 42.15
C ARG A 246 -50.34 30.90 43.25
N GLN A 247 -51.18 31.05 44.30
CA GLN A 247 -51.38 32.16 45.27
C GLN A 247 -52.18 31.64 46.50
N ASP A 248 -52.27 32.43 47.59
CA ASP A 248 -52.74 32.09 48.97
C ASP A 248 -54.14 31.47 49.18
N SER A 249 -54.33 30.75 50.31
CA SER A 249 -55.22 31.12 51.46
C SER A 249 -55.54 29.96 52.45
N GLY A 250 -55.93 30.28 53.70
CA GLY A 250 -56.36 29.34 54.78
C GLY A 250 -57.90 29.19 54.91
N SER A 251 -58.51 28.69 55.99
CA SER A 251 -58.04 28.31 57.35
C SER A 251 -59.05 27.34 58.06
N LEU A 252 -58.98 27.22 59.39
CA LEU A 252 -59.70 26.30 60.31
C LEU A 252 -61.24 26.59 60.45
N GLU A 253 -62.20 25.79 60.99
CA GLU A 253 -62.35 24.42 61.60
C GLU A 253 -63.88 24.03 61.71
N ALA A 254 -64.42 22.90 62.22
CA ALA A 254 -63.96 21.60 62.79
C ALA A 254 -65.11 20.54 62.89
N SER A 255 -64.87 19.27 62.48
CA SER A 255 -65.32 18.06 63.20
C SER A 255 -64.37 16.82 63.35
N CYS A 256 -63.04 16.87 63.50
CA CYS A 256 -62.06 17.85 63.09
C CYS A 256 -61.88 17.68 61.57
N ASP A 257 -62.76 18.32 60.79
CA ASP A 257 -62.73 18.37 59.34
C ASP A 257 -61.41 18.94 58.84
N MET A 258 -60.70 19.72 59.66
CA MET A 258 -59.36 20.18 59.32
C MET A 258 -58.30 19.12 59.55
N CYS A 259 -58.48 18.20 60.49
CA CYS A 259 -57.64 17.02 60.59
C CYS A 259 -57.89 16.11 59.38
N ALA A 260 -59.16 15.88 59.01
CA ALA A 260 -59.53 15.11 57.82
C ALA A 260 -59.19 15.81 56.49
N ASN A 261 -59.23 17.14 56.42
CA ASN A 261 -58.88 17.95 55.25
C ASN A 261 -57.37 18.16 55.17
N TYR A 262 -56.64 18.32 56.28
CA TYR A 262 -55.17 18.26 56.28
C TYR A 262 -54.67 16.85 56.00
N GLU A 263 -55.35 15.78 56.43
CA GLU A 263 -55.04 14.40 56.03
C GLU A 263 -55.35 14.20 54.54
N THR A 264 -56.50 14.65 54.04
CA THR A 264 -56.83 14.64 52.61
C THR A 264 -55.86 15.50 51.79
N GLN A 265 -55.41 16.65 52.31
CA GLN A 265 -54.45 17.55 51.67
C GLN A 265 -53.04 16.97 51.73
N LEU A 266 -52.66 16.30 52.82
CA LEU A 266 -51.40 15.58 52.96
C LEU A 266 -51.38 14.36 52.05
N VAL A 267 -52.46 13.60 51.93
CA VAL A 267 -52.62 12.51 50.96
C VAL A 267 -52.59 13.05 49.53
N ARG A 268 -53.21 14.19 49.23
CA ARG A 268 -53.08 14.88 47.93
C ARG A 268 -51.64 15.36 47.68
N VAL A 269 -50.94 15.90 48.67
CA VAL A 269 -49.55 16.36 48.57
C VAL A 269 -48.59 15.17 48.42
N GLN A 270 -48.83 14.06 49.13
CA GLN A 270 -48.07 12.81 48.99
C GLN A 270 -48.35 12.11 47.65
N ALA A 271 -49.58 12.16 47.14
CA ALA A 271 -49.90 11.68 45.79
C ALA A 271 -49.24 12.55 44.73
N ASN A 272 -49.33 13.89 44.85
CA ASN A 272 -48.64 14.84 43.98
C ASN A 272 -47.11 14.67 44.05
N ALA A 273 -46.54 14.43 45.23
CA ALA A 273 -45.12 14.15 45.41
C ALA A 273 -44.73 12.85 44.70
N LYS A 274 -45.46 11.74 44.92
CA LYS A 274 -45.25 10.46 44.21
C LYS A 274 -45.42 10.57 42.70
N ASP A 275 -46.31 11.44 42.22
CA ASP A 275 -46.49 11.68 40.78
C ASP A 275 -45.43 12.64 40.21
N LEU A 276 -44.85 13.53 41.01
CA LEU A 276 -43.67 14.31 40.66
C LEU A 276 -42.40 13.45 40.68
N GLU A 277 -42.23 12.54 41.64
CA GLU A 277 -41.17 11.53 41.70
C GLU A 277 -41.23 10.59 40.48
N LYS A 278 -42.43 10.12 40.10
CA LYS A 278 -42.62 9.36 38.85
C LYS A 278 -42.18 10.17 37.62
N LYS A 279 -42.63 11.42 37.50
CA LYS A 279 -42.28 12.33 36.38
C LYS A 279 -40.78 12.65 36.34
N LEU A 280 -40.15 12.85 37.50
CA LEU A 280 -38.72 13.03 37.62
C LEU A 280 -38.01 11.78 37.13
N SER A 281 -38.37 10.59 37.63
CA SER A 281 -37.77 9.33 37.20
C SER A 281 -37.98 9.02 35.70
N SER A 282 -39.08 9.46 35.09
CA SER A 282 -39.28 9.29 33.64
C SER A 282 -38.48 10.31 32.83
N SER A 283 -38.32 11.54 33.34
CA SER A 283 -37.42 12.54 32.75
C SER A 283 -35.95 12.14 32.89
N GLU A 284 -35.53 11.57 34.02
CA GLU A 284 -34.17 11.06 34.25
C GLU A 284 -33.84 9.90 33.32
N ARG A 285 -34.77 8.93 33.15
CA ARG A 285 -34.61 7.85 32.15
C ARG A 285 -34.52 8.39 30.72
N MET A 286 -35.31 9.41 30.38
CA MET A 286 -35.26 10.05 29.05
C MET A 286 -33.93 10.79 28.82
N LEU A 287 -33.45 11.53 29.82
CA LEU A 287 -32.14 12.20 29.76
C LEU A 287 -30.98 11.20 29.71
N GLN A 288 -31.09 10.07 30.39
CA GLN A 288 -30.10 8.98 30.32
C GLN A 288 -30.06 8.35 28.92
N ALA A 289 -31.22 8.02 28.33
CA ALA A 289 -31.29 7.54 26.95
C ALA A 289 -30.70 8.55 25.95
N GLN A 290 -31.04 9.83 26.07
CA GLN A 290 -30.48 10.90 25.23
C GLN A 290 -28.96 11.07 25.39
N ARG A 291 -28.41 10.86 26.59
CA ARG A 291 -26.95 10.83 26.82
C ARG A 291 -26.29 9.63 26.16
N GLU A 292 -26.90 8.46 26.25
CA GLU A 292 -26.40 7.24 25.60
C GLU A 292 -26.44 7.36 24.07
N ASP A 293 -27.51 7.91 23.50
CA ASP A 293 -27.63 8.13 22.06
C ASP A 293 -26.66 9.23 21.56
N LEU A 294 -26.48 10.32 22.32
CA LEU A 294 -25.45 11.31 22.03
C LEU A 294 -24.04 10.70 22.10
N SER A 295 -23.78 9.80 23.06
CA SER A 295 -22.48 9.11 23.16
C SER A 295 -22.22 8.19 21.96
N LYS A 296 -23.24 7.46 21.48
CA LYS A 296 -23.14 6.63 20.27
C LYS A 296 -22.86 7.49 19.03
N GLU A 297 -23.51 8.64 18.90
CA GLU A 297 -23.31 9.57 17.79
C GLU A 297 -21.91 10.22 17.82
N VAL A 298 -21.36 10.50 19.00
CA VAL A 298 -19.97 10.99 19.14
C VAL A 298 -18.95 9.91 18.73
N GLU A 299 -19.11 8.67 19.20
CA GLU A 299 -18.25 7.55 18.80
C GLU A 299 -18.36 7.28 17.29
N PHE A 300 -19.57 7.30 16.73
CA PHE A 300 -19.80 7.11 15.29
C PHE A 300 -19.15 8.22 14.44
N ARG A 301 -19.27 9.49 14.84
CA ARG A 301 -18.59 10.61 14.15
C ARG A 301 -17.08 10.47 14.20
N LYS A 302 -16.53 10.11 15.36
CA LYS A 302 -15.09 9.86 15.53
C LYS A 302 -14.62 8.72 14.62
N GLU A 303 -15.32 7.58 14.59
CA GLU A 303 -15.03 6.48 13.65
C GLU A 303 -15.05 6.93 12.18
N MET A 304 -16.00 7.81 11.81
CA MET A 304 -16.13 8.32 10.45
C MET A 304 -15.05 9.34 10.09
N GLU A 305 -14.63 10.18 11.04
CA GLU A 305 -13.49 11.10 10.90
C GLU A 305 -12.15 10.34 10.81
N GLU A 306 -11.96 9.28 11.59
CA GLU A 306 -10.79 8.40 11.51
C GLU A 306 -10.73 7.74 10.12
N LYS A 307 -11.80 7.05 9.68
CA LYS A 307 -11.88 6.41 8.35
C LYS A 307 -11.74 7.41 7.18
N TRP A 308 -12.18 8.65 7.36
CA TRP A 308 -11.99 9.71 6.36
C TRP A 308 -10.53 10.18 6.30
N ASN A 309 -9.86 10.35 7.44
CA ASN A 309 -8.45 10.72 7.49
C ASN A 309 -7.54 9.58 6.99
N GLU A 310 -7.87 8.31 7.28
CA GLU A 310 -7.18 7.15 6.72
C GLU A 310 -7.22 7.18 5.19
N ARG A 311 -8.41 7.19 4.57
CA ARG A 311 -8.57 7.24 3.11
C ARG A 311 -7.92 8.47 2.47
N LYS A 312 -7.98 9.62 3.15
CA LYS A 312 -7.33 10.86 2.70
C LYS A 312 -5.81 10.70 2.65
N GLU A 313 -5.21 10.07 3.65
CA GLU A 313 -3.76 9.83 3.68
C GLU A 313 -3.36 8.70 2.70
N GLU A 314 -4.15 7.64 2.56
CA GLU A 314 -3.99 6.62 1.51
C GLU A 314 -4.00 7.25 0.10
N HIS A 315 -5.00 8.08 -0.21
CA HIS A 315 -5.07 8.78 -1.50
C HIS A 315 -3.92 9.77 -1.68
N LYS A 316 -3.49 10.48 -0.62
CA LYS A 316 -2.32 11.37 -0.65
C LYS A 316 -1.02 10.62 -0.94
N LEU A 317 -0.83 9.44 -0.34
CA LEU A 317 0.29 8.55 -0.68
C LEU A 317 0.20 8.05 -2.13
N LYS A 318 -0.99 7.64 -2.59
CA LYS A 318 -1.23 7.19 -3.97
C LYS A 318 -0.93 8.28 -5.00
N VAL A 319 -1.32 9.52 -4.72
CA VAL A 319 -1.04 10.69 -5.57
C VAL A 319 0.45 11.02 -5.58
N ALA A 320 1.14 10.95 -4.43
CA ALA A 320 2.59 11.18 -4.36
C ALA A 320 3.38 10.11 -5.15
N GLU A 321 3.00 8.84 -5.01
CA GLU A 321 3.55 7.71 -5.75
C GLU A 321 3.37 7.86 -7.27
N LEU A 322 2.12 8.11 -7.72
CA LEU A 322 1.82 8.34 -9.14
C LEU A 322 2.52 9.59 -9.70
N THR A 323 2.69 10.64 -8.89
CA THR A 323 3.43 11.84 -9.29
C THR A 323 4.93 11.54 -9.48
N SER A 324 5.51 10.74 -8.58
CA SER A 324 6.92 10.30 -8.68
C SER A 324 7.15 9.42 -9.92
N ALA A 325 6.24 8.47 -10.17
CA ALA A 325 6.28 7.60 -11.35
C ALA A 325 6.09 8.37 -12.67
N LEU A 326 5.22 9.40 -12.68
CA LEU A 326 5.05 10.28 -13.83
C LEU A 326 6.32 11.12 -14.08
N GLN A 327 6.98 11.61 -13.03
CA GLN A 327 8.23 12.37 -13.17
C GLN A 327 9.38 11.52 -13.71
N SER A 328 9.56 10.29 -13.21
CA SER A 328 10.59 9.37 -13.74
C SER A 328 10.30 8.95 -15.19
N SER A 329 9.04 8.66 -15.53
CA SER A 329 8.61 8.39 -16.91
C SER A 329 8.89 9.58 -17.84
N GLN A 330 8.57 10.82 -17.42
CA GLN A 330 8.88 12.02 -18.19
C GLN A 330 10.39 12.25 -18.37
N GLN A 331 11.21 11.94 -17.36
CA GLN A 331 12.67 11.99 -17.49
C GLN A 331 13.17 10.98 -18.53
N VAL A 332 12.75 9.72 -18.44
CA VAL A 332 13.13 8.67 -19.41
C VAL A 332 12.70 9.02 -20.83
N LEU A 333 11.49 9.58 -21.02
CA LEU A 333 11.02 10.07 -22.32
C LEU A 333 11.83 11.26 -22.86
N SER A 334 12.35 12.14 -21.97
CA SER A 334 13.27 13.22 -22.35
C SER A 334 14.64 12.69 -22.79
N GLU A 335 15.21 11.75 -22.04
CA GLU A 335 16.48 11.11 -22.35
C GLU A 335 16.40 10.27 -23.65
N LEU A 336 15.29 9.58 -23.87
CA LEU A 336 15.01 8.84 -25.11
C LEU A 336 14.90 9.77 -26.32
N LYS A 337 14.22 10.93 -26.19
CA LYS A 337 14.18 11.96 -27.24
C LYS A 337 15.58 12.51 -27.55
N GLN A 338 16.36 12.85 -26.53
CA GLN A 338 17.73 13.36 -26.73
C GLN A 338 18.66 12.33 -27.38
N THR A 339 18.55 11.05 -27.00
CA THR A 339 19.36 9.99 -27.62
C THR A 339 18.92 9.69 -29.05
N PHE A 340 17.61 9.67 -29.32
CA PHE A 340 17.07 9.58 -30.68
C PHE A 340 17.57 10.73 -31.57
N ASP A 341 17.51 11.98 -31.11
CA ASP A 341 17.97 13.13 -31.91
C ASP A 341 19.49 13.11 -32.17
N ARG A 342 20.30 12.65 -31.21
CA ARG A 342 21.75 12.44 -31.41
C ARG A 342 22.02 11.36 -32.45
N ILE A 343 21.29 10.24 -32.40
CA ILE A 343 21.41 9.15 -33.38
C ILE A 343 20.96 9.63 -34.77
N ARG A 344 19.80 10.29 -34.85
CA ARG A 344 19.24 10.89 -36.08
C ARG A 344 20.25 11.83 -36.73
N HIS A 345 20.82 12.76 -35.97
CA HIS A 345 21.83 13.70 -36.47
C HIS A 345 23.08 12.98 -36.98
N ASN A 346 23.60 11.99 -36.23
CA ASN A 346 24.78 11.22 -36.63
C ASN A 346 24.54 10.37 -37.91
N VAL A 347 23.32 9.85 -38.10
CA VAL A 347 22.93 9.12 -39.32
C VAL A 347 22.80 10.10 -40.50
N THR A 348 22.16 11.26 -40.33
CA THR A 348 22.07 12.29 -41.37
C THR A 348 23.46 12.81 -41.76
N GLU A 349 24.37 13.03 -40.81
CA GLU A 349 25.76 13.42 -41.07
C GLU A 349 26.48 12.36 -41.92
N LYS A 350 26.40 11.08 -41.53
CA LYS A 350 26.98 9.95 -42.27
C LYS A 350 26.41 9.82 -43.69
N LEU A 351 25.10 9.97 -43.86
CA LEU A 351 24.46 9.98 -45.19
C LEU A 351 25.00 11.14 -46.04
N SER A 352 25.03 12.36 -45.51
CA SER A 352 25.58 13.53 -46.21
C SER A 352 27.06 13.39 -46.60
N LYS A 353 27.82 12.58 -45.86
CA LYS A 353 29.20 12.23 -46.20
C LYS A 353 29.24 11.22 -47.36
N LEU A 354 28.48 10.14 -47.26
CA LEU A 354 28.40 9.10 -48.30
C LEU A 354 27.86 9.66 -49.63
N GLU A 355 26.93 10.61 -49.61
CA GLU A 355 26.41 11.29 -50.80
C GLU A 355 27.50 12.11 -51.50
N ARG A 356 28.30 12.88 -50.74
CA ARG A 356 29.47 13.61 -51.26
C ARG A 356 30.54 12.68 -51.81
N GLU A 357 30.88 11.61 -51.08
CA GLU A 357 31.87 10.61 -51.51
C GLU A 357 31.43 9.90 -52.80
N ARG A 358 30.14 9.53 -52.90
CA ARG A 358 29.52 9.02 -54.14
C ARG A 358 29.66 10.01 -55.30
N GLU A 359 29.43 11.30 -55.06
CA GLU A 359 29.52 12.33 -56.09
C GLU A 359 30.96 12.65 -56.52
N ASP A 360 31.93 12.59 -55.60
CA ASP A 360 33.36 12.64 -55.94
C ASP A 360 33.77 11.43 -56.78
N VAL A 361 33.31 10.22 -56.42
CA VAL A 361 33.56 9.00 -57.20
C VAL A 361 32.92 9.07 -58.59
N GLN A 362 31.67 9.51 -58.70
CA GLN A 362 31.00 9.68 -60.00
C GLN A 362 31.71 10.74 -60.87
N ARG A 363 32.14 11.88 -60.28
CA ARG A 363 32.91 12.89 -61.01
C ARG A 363 34.26 12.35 -61.51
N ARG A 364 34.94 11.50 -60.72
CA ARG A 364 36.17 10.80 -61.13
C ARG A 364 35.93 9.76 -62.22
N LEU A 365 34.86 8.97 -62.13
CA LEU A 365 34.49 7.97 -63.13
C LEU A 365 34.23 8.64 -64.50
N ASN A 366 33.36 9.66 -64.54
CA ASN A 366 33.05 10.42 -65.75
C ASN A 366 34.31 11.08 -66.38
N ALA A 367 35.29 11.47 -65.56
CA ALA A 367 36.55 12.02 -66.03
C ALA A 367 37.45 10.93 -66.66
N LEU A 368 37.56 9.76 -66.02
CA LEU A 368 38.33 8.61 -66.53
C LEU A 368 37.71 7.99 -67.79
N GLU A 369 36.37 7.97 -67.90
CA GLU A 369 35.67 7.56 -69.12
C GLU A 369 36.03 8.49 -70.29
N LYS A 370 35.91 9.81 -70.09
CA LYS A 370 36.28 10.82 -71.09
C LYS A 370 37.77 10.80 -71.44
N GLU A 371 38.64 10.50 -70.48
CA GLU A 371 40.07 10.34 -70.74
C GLU A 371 40.34 9.08 -71.56
N ASN A 372 39.71 7.94 -71.25
CA ASN A 372 39.79 6.72 -72.04
C ASN A 372 39.26 6.91 -73.47
N GLU A 373 38.14 7.60 -73.68
CA GLU A 373 37.66 7.97 -75.02
C GLU A 373 38.71 8.80 -75.78
N SER A 374 39.32 9.79 -75.11
CA SER A 374 40.41 10.60 -75.66
C SER A 374 41.64 9.76 -76.01
N LEU A 375 42.07 8.85 -75.13
CA LEU A 375 43.25 8.01 -75.31
C LEU A 375 43.01 6.96 -76.41
N MET A 376 41.86 6.29 -76.42
CA MET A 376 41.45 5.38 -77.51
C MET A 376 41.37 6.11 -78.85
N GLY A 377 40.80 7.33 -78.88
CA GLY A 377 40.74 8.16 -80.07
C GLY A 377 42.12 8.62 -80.57
N LYS A 378 43.04 8.98 -79.66
CA LYS A 378 44.44 9.31 -79.99
C LYS A 378 45.20 8.08 -80.49
N HIS A 379 45.13 6.96 -79.77
CA HIS A 379 45.81 5.71 -80.12
C HIS A 379 45.31 5.14 -81.44
N SER A 380 44.00 5.17 -81.71
CA SER A 380 43.42 4.77 -83.00
C SER A 380 43.97 5.62 -84.15
N LYS A 381 43.98 6.95 -84.02
CA LYS A 381 44.53 7.86 -85.04
C LYS A 381 46.04 7.68 -85.24
N HIS A 382 46.80 7.57 -84.15
CA HIS A 382 48.26 7.42 -84.21
C HIS A 382 48.66 6.05 -84.79
N SER A 383 47.95 4.97 -84.44
CA SER A 383 48.13 3.65 -85.03
C SER A 383 47.75 3.62 -86.52
N GLN A 384 46.72 4.36 -86.95
CA GLN A 384 46.37 4.50 -88.37
C GLN A 384 47.44 5.29 -89.14
N LEU A 385 47.94 6.38 -88.57
CA LEU A 385 49.06 7.14 -89.14
C LEU A 385 50.30 6.25 -89.33
N LEU A 386 50.78 5.60 -88.27
CA LEU A 386 51.93 4.69 -88.29
C LEU A 386 51.76 3.50 -89.25
N GLN A 387 50.53 3.00 -89.46
CA GLN A 387 50.25 1.94 -90.44
C GLN A 387 50.15 2.46 -91.89
N SER A 388 49.95 3.78 -92.07
CA SER A 388 49.88 4.44 -93.39
C SER A 388 51.21 5.04 -93.84
N GLU A 389 52.19 5.18 -92.95
CA GLU A 389 53.51 5.72 -93.29
C GLU A 389 54.33 4.73 -94.14
N VAL A 390 54.43 5.04 -95.42
CA VAL A 390 55.36 4.36 -96.33
C VAL A 390 56.79 4.81 -96.01
N ILE A 391 57.64 3.87 -95.57
CA ILE A 391 59.06 4.12 -95.26
C ILE A 391 59.81 4.43 -96.56
N ASN A 392 59.79 5.70 -96.97
CA ASN A 392 60.59 6.21 -98.06
C ASN A 392 61.97 6.65 -97.54
N MET A 393 63.04 6.28 -98.25
CA MET A 393 64.39 6.76 -97.97
C MET A 393 64.69 7.98 -98.84
N PRO A 394 65.27 9.06 -98.30
CA PRO A 394 65.60 10.25 -99.08
C PRO A 394 66.57 9.89 -100.21
N ASN A 395 66.21 10.24 -101.44
CA ASN A 395 66.98 9.93 -102.65
C ASN A 395 67.81 11.13 -103.14
N ASN A 396 67.68 12.28 -102.48
CA ASN A 396 68.51 13.47 -102.71
C ASN A 396 68.96 14.11 -101.38
N VAL A 397 69.90 15.06 -101.49
CA VAL A 397 70.53 15.73 -100.35
C VAL A 397 69.60 16.74 -99.67
N GLU A 398 68.59 17.26 -100.35
CA GLU A 398 67.65 18.26 -99.83
C GLU A 398 66.60 17.58 -98.93
N GLU A 399 66.03 16.46 -99.37
CA GLU A 399 65.19 15.56 -98.55
C GLU A 399 65.91 15.07 -97.29
N LEU A 400 67.22 14.83 -97.39
CA LEU A 400 68.04 14.42 -96.24
C LEU A 400 68.17 15.56 -95.22
N HIS A 401 68.44 16.79 -95.65
CA HIS A 401 68.47 17.96 -94.77
C HIS A 401 67.10 18.21 -94.13
N GLU A 402 66.02 18.11 -94.90
CA GLU A 402 64.66 18.29 -94.39
C GLU A 402 64.30 17.24 -93.31
N ARG A 403 64.72 15.98 -93.51
CA ARG A 403 64.52 14.92 -92.50
C ARG A 403 65.41 15.09 -91.27
N VAL A 404 66.64 15.60 -91.42
CA VAL A 404 67.52 15.96 -90.29
C VAL A 404 66.96 17.16 -89.50
N LEU A 405 66.33 18.13 -90.16
CA LEU A 405 65.63 19.24 -89.52
C LEU A 405 64.40 18.75 -88.76
N ARG A 406 63.56 17.90 -89.36
CA ARG A 406 62.43 17.26 -88.67
C ARG A 406 62.89 16.44 -87.45
N MET A 407 63.97 15.67 -87.56
CA MET A 407 64.56 14.97 -86.40
C MET A 407 65.12 15.91 -85.31
N HIS A 408 65.54 17.13 -85.64
CA HIS A 408 65.89 18.14 -84.64
C HIS A 408 64.64 18.74 -83.97
N GLU A 409 63.57 18.96 -84.74
CA GLU A 409 62.28 19.42 -84.22
C GLU A 409 61.64 18.38 -83.29
N ASP A 410 61.69 17.09 -83.66
CA ASP A 410 61.32 15.95 -82.82
C ASP A 410 62.15 15.89 -81.52
N LEU A 411 63.47 16.13 -81.60
CA LEU A 411 64.36 16.19 -80.42
C LEU A 411 64.05 17.39 -79.52
N ILE A 412 63.64 18.53 -80.08
CA ILE A 412 63.19 19.70 -79.31
C ILE A 412 61.85 19.38 -78.61
N MET A 413 60.89 18.79 -79.32
CA MET A 413 59.61 18.35 -78.73
C MET A 413 59.83 17.31 -77.61
N ALA A 414 60.72 16.34 -77.82
CA ALA A 414 61.07 15.34 -76.81
C ALA A 414 61.73 15.96 -75.57
N ARG A 415 62.57 16.99 -75.73
CA ARG A 415 63.18 17.71 -74.59
C ARG A 415 62.16 18.54 -73.82
N VAL A 416 61.26 19.25 -74.50
CA VAL A 416 60.18 20.01 -73.83
C VAL A 416 59.25 19.05 -73.08
N ALA A 417 58.95 17.87 -73.65
CA ALA A 417 58.17 16.84 -72.96
C ALA A 417 58.91 16.22 -71.76
N GLN A 418 60.25 16.12 -71.79
CA GLN A 418 61.05 15.73 -70.64
C GLN A 418 60.98 16.79 -69.53
N GLU A 419 61.16 18.07 -69.87
CA GLU A 419 61.08 19.19 -68.92
C GLU A 419 59.69 19.27 -68.25
N GLU A 420 58.62 19.09 -69.02
CA GLU A 420 57.24 19.02 -68.50
C GLU A 420 57.00 17.79 -67.59
N ALA A 421 57.68 16.66 -67.87
CA ALA A 421 57.61 15.46 -67.04
C ALA A 421 58.40 15.61 -65.73
N GLU A 422 59.57 16.27 -65.77
CA GLU A 422 60.36 16.60 -64.58
C GLU A 422 59.63 17.59 -63.67
N ASP A 423 58.94 18.60 -64.22
CA ASP A 423 58.12 19.52 -63.43
C ASP A 423 56.90 18.83 -62.79
N LYS A 424 56.24 17.91 -63.50
CA LYS A 424 55.22 17.03 -62.89
C LYS A 424 55.79 16.15 -61.79
N GLY A 425 57.01 15.66 -61.93
CA GLY A 425 57.73 14.92 -60.88
C GLY A 425 57.90 15.76 -59.61
N LYS A 426 58.34 17.02 -59.73
CA LYS A 426 58.50 17.95 -58.60
C LYS A 426 57.18 18.25 -57.90
N ILE A 427 56.07 18.37 -58.64
CA ILE A 427 54.73 18.54 -58.07
C ILE A 427 54.32 17.29 -57.26
N LEU A 428 54.55 16.08 -57.80
CA LEU A 428 54.26 14.83 -57.09
C LEU A 428 55.12 14.63 -55.84
N GLU A 429 56.37 15.11 -55.81
CA GLU A 429 57.18 15.12 -54.58
C GLU A 429 56.58 16.04 -53.50
N ILE A 430 56.04 17.20 -53.88
CA ILE A 430 55.34 18.12 -52.96
C ILE A 430 54.07 17.45 -52.42
N ASP A 431 53.25 16.86 -53.28
CA ASP A 431 52.02 16.14 -52.88
C ASP A 431 52.35 14.97 -51.92
N VAL A 432 53.41 14.19 -52.19
CA VAL A 432 53.88 13.12 -51.31
C VAL A 432 54.39 13.66 -49.97
N SER A 433 55.01 14.85 -49.95
CA SER A 433 55.43 15.52 -48.72
C SER A 433 54.22 15.94 -47.86
N LEU A 434 53.22 16.59 -48.48
CA LEU A 434 51.99 17.01 -47.81
C LEU A 434 51.19 15.81 -47.26
N LEU A 435 51.11 14.72 -48.02
CA LEU A 435 50.46 13.49 -47.56
C LEU A 435 51.19 12.84 -46.37
N ARG A 436 52.52 12.90 -46.32
CA ARG A 436 53.30 12.43 -45.15
C ARG A 436 53.06 13.30 -43.92
N GLU A 437 52.99 14.62 -44.10
CA GLU A 437 52.73 15.56 -43.01
C GLU A 437 51.31 15.39 -42.45
N GLN A 438 50.30 15.22 -43.31
CA GLN A 438 48.93 14.88 -42.93
C GLN A 438 48.87 13.55 -42.14
N ILE A 439 49.53 12.49 -42.62
CA ILE A 439 49.58 11.19 -41.92
C ILE A 439 50.24 11.33 -40.53
N GLN A 440 51.30 12.12 -40.41
CA GLN A 440 51.95 12.38 -39.12
C GLN A 440 51.05 13.18 -38.18
N GLN A 441 50.32 14.18 -38.69
CA GLN A 441 49.35 14.94 -37.90
C GLN A 441 48.21 14.03 -37.42
N ASP A 442 47.61 13.24 -38.33
CA ASP A 442 46.54 12.30 -37.98
C ASP A 442 46.99 11.29 -36.92
N HIS A 443 48.20 10.72 -37.09
CA HIS A 443 48.81 9.81 -36.10
C HIS A 443 48.95 10.46 -34.73
N ASN A 444 49.51 11.68 -34.66
CA ASN A 444 49.63 12.43 -33.40
C ASN A 444 48.26 12.61 -32.73
N THR A 445 47.22 13.01 -33.47
CA THR A 445 45.87 13.17 -32.88
C THR A 445 45.24 11.83 -32.46
N MET A 446 45.68 10.69 -32.99
CA MET A 446 45.22 9.37 -32.51
C MET A 446 45.93 9.01 -31.21
N THR A 447 47.25 9.20 -31.11
CA THR A 447 48.00 8.98 -29.85
C THR A 447 47.51 9.86 -28.70
N GLU A 448 47.11 11.11 -28.98
CA GLU A 448 46.46 11.98 -28.00
C GLU A 448 45.13 11.38 -27.48
N LYS A 449 44.27 10.90 -28.39
CA LYS A 449 43.00 10.25 -28.03
C LYS A 449 43.23 8.94 -27.26
N GLU A 450 44.21 8.13 -27.66
CA GLU A 450 44.61 6.90 -26.97
C GLU A 450 45.06 7.20 -25.53
N SER A 451 45.85 8.26 -25.31
CA SER A 451 46.23 8.72 -23.96
C SER A 451 45.01 9.16 -23.14
N MET A 452 44.10 9.94 -23.74
CA MET A 452 42.85 10.35 -23.07
C MET A 452 41.96 9.16 -22.68
N PHE A 453 41.86 8.13 -23.54
CA PHE A 453 41.14 6.90 -23.22
C PHE A 453 41.84 6.08 -22.13
N LEU A 454 43.18 5.98 -22.15
CA LEU A 454 43.97 5.34 -21.09
C LEU A 454 43.75 5.99 -19.72
N ASP A 455 43.75 7.32 -19.65
CA ASP A 455 43.51 8.03 -18.39
C ASP A 455 42.03 7.95 -17.95
N LYS A 456 41.08 7.88 -18.89
CA LYS A 456 39.69 7.61 -18.58
C LYS A 456 39.48 6.19 -18.03
N ILE A 457 40.19 5.20 -18.57
CA ILE A 457 40.20 3.81 -18.06
C ILE A 457 40.75 3.78 -16.63
N LYS A 458 41.93 4.34 -16.37
CA LYS A 458 42.52 4.43 -15.00
C LYS A 458 41.57 5.07 -13.98
N ASN A 459 40.87 6.14 -14.39
CA ASN A 459 39.85 6.76 -13.53
C ASN A 459 38.67 5.81 -13.25
N LEU A 460 38.19 5.07 -14.25
CA LEU A 460 37.10 4.11 -14.08
C LEU A 460 37.53 2.91 -13.22
N GLU A 461 38.75 2.40 -13.38
CA GLU A 461 39.35 1.38 -12.51
C GLU A 461 39.46 1.86 -11.06
N SER A 462 39.88 3.11 -10.85
CA SER A 462 39.91 3.72 -9.51
C SER A 462 38.53 3.87 -8.89
N GLN A 463 37.50 4.17 -9.69
CA GLN A 463 36.11 4.26 -9.23
C GLN A 463 35.52 2.87 -8.92
N LEU A 464 35.77 1.88 -9.78
CA LEU A 464 35.39 0.48 -9.56
C LEU A 464 35.98 -0.02 -8.24
N SER A 465 37.28 0.18 -8.04
CA SER A 465 37.99 -0.22 -6.82
C SER A 465 37.43 0.48 -5.56
N LYS A 466 36.92 1.71 -5.67
CA LYS A 466 36.23 2.38 -4.55
C LYS A 466 34.93 1.65 -4.21
N TYR A 467 34.09 1.35 -5.21
CA TYR A 467 32.83 0.62 -5.01
C TYR A 467 33.05 -0.81 -4.51
N GLU A 468 34.11 -1.50 -4.95
CA GLU A 468 34.49 -2.83 -4.42
C GLU A 468 34.76 -2.79 -2.91
N ARG A 469 35.48 -1.78 -2.41
CA ARG A 469 35.72 -1.60 -0.96
C ARG A 469 34.43 -1.29 -0.21
N GLU A 470 33.57 -0.43 -0.77
CA GLU A 470 32.29 -0.08 -0.16
C GLU A 470 31.34 -1.29 -0.10
N HIS A 471 31.33 -2.12 -1.15
CA HIS A 471 30.59 -3.39 -1.18
C HIS A 471 31.15 -4.42 -0.19
N GLN A 472 32.48 -4.51 -0.04
CA GLN A 472 33.10 -5.41 0.95
C GLN A 472 32.72 -5.02 2.38
N VAL A 473 32.75 -3.72 2.72
CA VAL A 473 32.29 -3.22 4.02
C VAL A 473 30.78 -3.47 4.22
N PHE A 474 29.96 -3.38 3.17
CA PHE A 474 28.55 -3.71 3.24
C PHE A 474 28.30 -5.21 3.52
N ILE A 475 29.06 -6.12 2.90
CA ILE A 475 29.01 -7.57 3.20
C ILE A 475 29.36 -7.82 4.67
N GLU A 476 30.45 -7.22 5.17
CA GLU A 476 30.84 -7.36 6.57
C GLU A 476 29.81 -6.79 7.54
N MET A 477 29.14 -5.69 7.19
CA MET A 477 28.04 -5.14 7.97
C MET A 477 26.84 -6.10 8.00
N LYS A 478 26.47 -6.67 6.84
CA LYS A 478 25.36 -7.64 6.74
C LYS A 478 25.59 -8.88 7.59
N VAL A 479 26.79 -9.47 7.53
CA VAL A 479 27.14 -10.64 8.36
C VAL A 479 27.11 -10.32 9.86
N LYS A 480 27.54 -9.12 10.27
CA LYS A 480 27.41 -8.66 11.66
C LYS A 480 25.95 -8.49 12.07
N LEU A 481 25.10 -8.02 11.17
CA LEU A 481 23.66 -7.84 11.39
C LEU A 481 22.95 -9.20 11.55
N GLU A 482 23.21 -10.17 10.66
CA GLU A 482 22.69 -11.55 10.75
C GLU A 482 23.10 -12.25 12.06
N VAL A 483 24.31 -12.00 12.56
CA VAL A 483 24.77 -12.52 13.87
C VAL A 483 24.05 -11.85 15.03
N LEU A 484 23.78 -10.54 14.97
CA LEU A 484 23.05 -9.80 16.01
C LEU A 484 21.55 -10.17 16.03
N GLU A 485 20.92 -10.36 14.87
CA GLU A 485 19.55 -10.87 14.76
C GLU A 485 19.40 -12.23 15.44
N LYS A 486 20.34 -13.15 15.19
CA LYS A 486 20.35 -14.46 15.87
C LYS A 486 20.53 -14.34 17.39
N GLN A 487 21.45 -13.48 17.84
CA GLN A 487 21.63 -13.24 19.29
C GLN A 487 20.37 -12.67 19.94
N LEU A 488 19.62 -11.81 19.25
CA LEU A 488 18.32 -11.32 19.71
C LEU A 488 17.28 -12.44 19.72
N GLU A 489 17.24 -13.32 18.72
CA GLU A 489 16.33 -14.48 18.72
C GLU A 489 16.59 -15.40 19.93
N ASP A 490 17.85 -15.80 20.15
CA ASP A 490 18.27 -16.62 21.29
C ASP A 490 17.88 -15.95 22.64
N ILE A 491 18.17 -14.65 22.81
CA ILE A 491 17.81 -13.89 24.03
C ILE A 491 16.27 -13.77 24.21
N THR A 492 15.50 -13.58 23.14
CA THR A 492 14.02 -13.53 23.26
C THR A 492 13.42 -14.88 23.61
N LYS A 493 14.06 -15.98 23.23
CA LYS A 493 13.69 -17.33 23.65
C LYS A 493 13.96 -17.53 25.15
N GLU A 494 15.15 -17.16 25.63
CA GLU A 494 15.47 -17.20 27.06
C GLU A 494 14.51 -16.32 27.89
N LYS A 495 14.15 -15.12 27.40
CA LYS A 495 13.13 -14.26 28.04
C LYS A 495 11.76 -14.97 28.15
N LYS A 496 11.29 -15.63 27.09
CA LYS A 496 10.01 -16.39 27.10
C LYS A 496 10.03 -17.57 28.07
N GLU A 497 11.14 -18.30 28.15
CA GLU A 497 11.29 -19.41 29.10
C GLU A 497 11.32 -18.89 30.56
N ALA A 498 12.01 -17.77 30.82
CA ALA A 498 12.01 -17.10 32.13
C ALA A 498 10.64 -16.50 32.52
N GLU A 499 9.91 -15.88 31.58
CA GLU A 499 8.53 -15.40 31.76
C GLU A 499 7.59 -16.56 32.15
N SER A 500 7.66 -17.69 31.43
CA SER A 500 6.86 -18.89 31.71
C SER A 500 7.14 -19.46 33.10
N ASN A 501 8.42 -19.61 33.48
CA ASN A 501 8.80 -20.10 34.80
C ASN A 501 8.34 -19.14 35.91
N THR A 502 8.42 -17.83 35.68
CA THR A 502 7.93 -16.81 36.62
C THR A 502 6.41 -16.90 36.80
N ALA A 503 5.65 -17.09 35.71
CA ALA A 503 4.20 -17.25 35.76
C ALA A 503 3.78 -18.51 36.55
N GLN A 504 4.45 -19.65 36.31
CA GLN A 504 4.22 -20.91 37.03
C GLN A 504 4.51 -20.76 38.54
N LEU A 505 5.59 -20.08 38.92
CA LEU A 505 5.92 -19.81 40.31
C LEU A 505 4.88 -18.89 40.98
N ARG A 506 4.42 -17.83 40.30
CA ARG A 506 3.35 -16.96 40.80
C ARG A 506 2.03 -17.71 40.98
N GLN A 507 1.65 -18.57 40.03
CA GLN A 507 0.46 -19.41 40.16
C GLN A 507 0.57 -20.34 41.37
N ARG A 508 1.74 -20.98 41.57
CA ARG A 508 1.95 -21.87 42.72
C ARG A 508 1.92 -21.12 44.06
N ILE A 509 2.44 -19.90 44.11
CA ILE A 509 2.31 -19.02 45.29
C ILE A 509 0.84 -18.67 45.54
N ALA A 510 0.05 -18.36 44.51
CA ALA A 510 -1.36 -18.06 44.65
C ALA A 510 -2.19 -19.25 45.16
N CYS A 511 -1.91 -20.47 44.69
CA CYS A 511 -2.51 -21.70 45.23
C CYS A 511 -2.15 -21.89 46.72
N LEU A 512 -0.86 -21.80 47.07
CA LEU A 512 -0.40 -21.97 48.46
C LEU A 512 -0.91 -20.88 49.40
N GLN A 513 -1.20 -19.67 48.90
CA GLN A 513 -1.94 -18.64 49.65
C GLN A 513 -3.37 -19.12 49.93
N SER A 514 -4.13 -19.51 48.91
CA SER A 514 -5.51 -20.02 49.10
C SER A 514 -5.59 -21.26 50.00
N ASP A 515 -4.60 -22.16 49.93
CA ASP A 515 -4.52 -23.35 50.79
C ASP A 515 -4.23 -22.97 52.27
N LEU A 516 -3.47 -21.90 52.49
CA LEU A 516 -3.19 -21.35 53.82
C LEU A 516 -4.40 -20.59 54.38
N ASP A 517 -5.02 -19.72 53.58
CA ASP A 517 -6.17 -18.90 53.96
C ASP A 517 -7.36 -19.80 54.38
N THR A 518 -7.61 -20.87 53.63
CA THR A 518 -8.63 -21.88 53.96
C THR A 518 -8.26 -22.71 55.19
N SER A 519 -6.98 -23.07 55.36
CA SER A 519 -6.49 -23.75 56.57
C SER A 519 -6.63 -22.88 57.82
N GLU A 520 -6.40 -21.58 57.72
CA GLU A 520 -6.57 -20.61 58.80
C GLU A 520 -8.05 -20.43 59.16
N HIS A 521 -8.94 -20.34 58.15
CA HIS A 521 -10.38 -20.26 58.39
C HIS A 521 -10.90 -21.51 59.11
N VAL A 522 -10.49 -22.72 58.70
CA VAL A 522 -10.85 -23.98 59.37
C VAL A 522 -10.32 -24.03 60.82
N GLN A 523 -9.14 -23.47 61.09
CA GLN A 523 -8.62 -23.34 62.46
C GLN A 523 -9.44 -22.35 63.30
N LYS A 524 -9.82 -21.19 62.74
CA LYS A 524 -10.72 -20.22 63.41
C LYS A 524 -12.06 -20.86 63.77
N ASP A 525 -12.67 -21.59 62.84
CA ASP A 525 -13.95 -22.28 63.05
C ASP A 525 -13.83 -23.37 64.13
N PHE A 526 -12.75 -24.14 64.13
CA PHE A 526 -12.50 -25.16 65.17
C PHE A 526 -12.31 -24.52 66.56
N VAL A 527 -11.62 -23.38 66.64
CA VAL A 527 -11.47 -22.61 67.89
C VAL A 527 -12.84 -22.10 68.35
N LEU A 528 -13.64 -21.49 67.49
CA LEU A 528 -14.98 -21.00 67.83
C LEU A 528 -15.92 -22.14 68.28
N LEU A 529 -15.89 -23.28 67.60
CA LEU A 529 -16.68 -24.46 67.96
C LEU A 529 -16.24 -25.05 69.32
N SER A 530 -14.94 -25.12 69.59
CA SER A 530 -14.42 -25.62 70.88
C SER A 530 -14.77 -24.68 72.05
N GLN A 531 -14.71 -23.36 71.85
CA GLN A 531 -15.16 -22.36 72.83
C GLN A 531 -16.68 -22.45 73.07
N SER A 532 -17.48 -22.56 72.00
CA SER A 532 -18.93 -22.74 72.09
C SER A 532 -19.29 -24.02 72.87
N LEU A 533 -18.59 -25.12 72.61
CA LEU A 533 -18.74 -26.37 73.36
C LEU A 533 -18.33 -26.23 74.83
N GLN A 534 -17.23 -25.53 75.15
CA GLN A 534 -16.85 -25.25 76.54
C GLN A 534 -17.90 -24.41 77.26
N VAL A 535 -18.44 -23.36 76.62
CA VAL A 535 -19.52 -22.53 77.20
C VAL A 535 -20.81 -23.34 77.40
N GLN A 536 -21.14 -24.27 76.50
CA GLN A 536 -22.27 -25.19 76.70
C GLN A 536 -22.04 -26.17 77.86
N LEU A 537 -20.83 -26.73 77.97
CA LEU A 537 -20.45 -27.64 79.07
C LEU A 537 -20.45 -26.92 80.42
N GLU A 538 -19.99 -25.67 80.49
CA GLU A 538 -19.95 -24.92 81.74
C GLU A 538 -21.35 -24.44 82.16
N LYS A 539 -22.23 -24.05 81.22
CA LYS A 539 -23.67 -23.84 81.49
C LYS A 539 -24.36 -25.11 82.04
N ILE A 540 -23.95 -26.29 81.56
CA ILE A 540 -24.41 -27.58 82.10
C ILE A 540 -23.85 -27.82 83.51
N ARG A 541 -22.63 -27.36 83.83
CA ARG A 541 -22.07 -27.41 85.19
C ARG A 541 -22.77 -26.44 86.14
N GLU A 542 -23.04 -25.20 85.71
CA GLU A 542 -23.75 -24.16 86.48
C GLU A 542 -25.16 -24.62 86.85
N SER A 543 -25.91 -25.19 85.89
CA SER A 543 -27.22 -25.83 86.14
C SER A 543 -27.14 -27.09 87.03
N GLY A 544 -25.95 -27.57 87.36
CA GLY A 544 -25.72 -28.65 88.34
C GLY A 544 -26.08 -28.28 89.78
N GLY A 545 -26.38 -27.01 90.07
CA GLY A 545 -26.98 -26.58 91.34
C GLY A 545 -28.47 -26.88 91.48
N GLU A 546 -29.19 -27.12 90.37
CA GLU A 546 -30.63 -27.36 90.39
C GLU A 546 -30.97 -28.86 90.42
N VAL A 547 -32.03 -29.21 91.15
CA VAL A 547 -32.57 -30.58 91.12
C VAL A 547 -33.23 -30.78 89.76
N ARG A 548 -32.61 -31.61 88.91
CA ARG A 548 -33.03 -31.95 87.53
C ARG A 548 -34.51 -32.37 87.37
N TRP A 549 -35.21 -32.68 88.45
CA TRP A 549 -36.64 -32.99 88.47
C TRP A 549 -37.47 -31.76 88.86
N GLN A 550 -38.20 -31.19 87.90
CA GLN A 550 -39.09 -30.05 88.15
C GLN A 550 -40.34 -30.49 88.94
N HIS A 551 -40.79 -29.69 89.90
CA HIS A 551 -42.06 -29.93 90.59
C HIS A 551 -43.24 -29.43 89.74
N GLU A 552 -44.42 -30.04 89.90
CA GLU A 552 -45.61 -29.68 89.09
C GLU A 552 -46.20 -28.30 89.46
N GLU A 553 -45.76 -27.72 90.57
CA GLU A 553 -46.14 -26.40 91.05
C GLU A 553 -45.36 -25.26 90.35
N ASP A 554 -44.09 -25.49 89.96
CA ASP A 554 -43.18 -24.44 89.46
C ASP A 554 -43.25 -24.21 87.94
N VAL A 555 -44.01 -25.03 87.19
CA VAL A 555 -43.94 -25.07 85.71
C VAL A 555 -45.29 -24.83 85.06
N ASP A 556 -45.55 -23.58 84.64
CA ASP A 556 -46.80 -23.19 83.99
C ASP A 556 -46.82 -23.38 82.46
N GLU A 557 -45.68 -23.64 81.81
CA GLU A 557 -45.59 -23.87 80.36
C GLU A 557 -44.90 -25.19 80.01
N CYS A 558 -45.30 -25.81 78.89
CA CYS A 558 -44.64 -27.01 78.38
C CYS A 558 -43.21 -26.71 77.91
N SER A 559 -42.21 -27.38 78.50
CA SER A 559 -40.78 -27.22 78.18
C SER A 559 -40.39 -27.54 76.71
N GLY A 560 -41.31 -28.08 75.90
CA GLY A 560 -41.08 -28.40 74.48
C GLY A 560 -41.78 -27.49 73.47
N CYS A 561 -42.97 -26.96 73.80
CA CYS A 561 -43.78 -26.16 72.87
C CYS A 561 -44.37 -24.88 73.50
N ARG A 562 -43.95 -24.52 74.71
CA ARG A 562 -44.35 -23.34 75.50
C ARG A 562 -45.86 -23.14 75.70
N VAL A 563 -46.69 -24.17 75.43
CA VAL A 563 -48.13 -24.08 75.68
C VAL A 563 -48.42 -24.09 77.18
N THR A 564 -49.19 -23.11 77.65
CA THR A 564 -49.54 -22.94 79.06
C THR A 564 -50.45 -24.07 79.58
N PHE A 565 -50.18 -24.54 80.80
CA PHE A 565 -50.90 -25.60 81.51
C PHE A 565 -52.14 -25.07 82.22
N THR A 566 -53.18 -24.75 81.44
CA THR A 566 -54.55 -24.58 81.98
C THR A 566 -54.94 -25.82 82.81
N GLY A 567 -55.53 -25.63 84.00
CA GLY A 567 -55.67 -26.62 85.10
C GLY A 567 -56.45 -27.92 84.86
N SER A 568 -56.72 -28.30 83.60
CA SER A 568 -57.20 -29.64 83.20
C SER A 568 -56.19 -30.40 82.33
N LYS A 569 -55.05 -29.79 81.96
CA LYS A 569 -53.96 -30.42 81.21
C LYS A 569 -53.00 -31.12 82.18
N LYS A 570 -52.82 -32.43 82.02
CA LYS A 570 -51.88 -33.21 82.84
C LYS A 570 -50.42 -32.83 82.54
N LYS A 571 -49.73 -32.26 83.53
CA LYS A 571 -48.26 -32.11 83.55
C LYS A 571 -47.62 -33.51 83.58
N THR A 572 -46.48 -33.73 82.93
CA THR A 572 -45.78 -35.03 82.92
C THR A 572 -44.28 -34.85 82.69
N HIS A 573 -43.45 -35.55 83.46
CA HIS A 573 -41.98 -35.46 83.40
C HIS A 573 -41.35 -36.40 82.36
N CYS A 574 -40.38 -35.87 81.61
CA CYS A 574 -39.42 -36.65 80.84
C CYS A 574 -38.51 -37.47 81.78
N ARG A 575 -38.40 -38.79 81.58
CA ARG A 575 -37.58 -39.67 82.45
C ARG A 575 -36.06 -39.50 82.31
N HIS A 576 -35.58 -38.66 81.39
CA HIS A 576 -34.14 -38.40 81.21
C HIS A 576 -33.71 -36.99 81.63
N CYS A 577 -34.45 -35.93 81.26
CA CYS A 577 -34.13 -34.56 81.67
C CYS A 577 -34.94 -34.07 82.88
N GLY A 578 -35.93 -34.83 83.37
CA GLY A 578 -36.76 -34.49 84.53
C GLY A 578 -37.66 -33.25 84.38
N HIS A 579 -37.60 -32.57 83.24
CA HIS A 579 -38.46 -31.43 82.91
C HIS A 579 -39.89 -31.86 82.56
N ILE A 580 -40.84 -30.94 82.74
CA ILE A 580 -42.27 -31.14 82.51
C ILE A 580 -42.67 -30.74 81.07
N PHE A 581 -43.44 -31.62 80.42
CA PHE A 581 -43.99 -31.45 79.08
C PHE A 581 -45.47 -31.83 79.05
N CYS A 582 -46.20 -31.35 78.04
CA CYS A 582 -47.54 -31.82 77.72
C CYS A 582 -47.49 -33.18 76.99
N GLN A 583 -48.60 -33.93 77.02
CA GLN A 583 -48.66 -35.31 76.50
C GLN A 583 -48.28 -35.46 75.01
N SER A 584 -48.51 -34.43 74.18
CA SER A 584 -48.09 -34.40 72.77
C SER A 584 -46.58 -34.25 72.56
N CYS A 585 -45.85 -33.68 73.53
CA CYS A 585 -44.38 -33.55 73.50
C CYS A 585 -43.66 -34.66 74.30
N LEU A 586 -44.40 -35.65 74.80
CA LEU A 586 -43.88 -36.81 75.55
C LEU A 586 -44.34 -38.14 74.91
N THR A 587 -44.37 -38.18 73.59
CA THR A 587 -44.78 -39.34 72.78
C THR A 587 -43.68 -40.39 72.62
N ARG A 588 -42.40 -39.99 72.73
CA ARG A 588 -41.25 -40.88 72.56
C ARG A 588 -41.00 -41.76 73.77
N VAL A 589 -40.54 -42.98 73.52
CA VAL A 589 -40.17 -43.98 74.53
C VAL A 589 -38.78 -44.50 74.20
N VAL A 590 -37.92 -44.61 75.22
CA VAL A 590 -36.61 -45.27 75.12
C VAL A 590 -36.51 -46.34 76.20
N ASN A 591 -35.87 -47.46 75.89
CA ASN A 591 -35.62 -48.52 76.87
C ASN A 591 -34.31 -48.20 77.61
N SER A 592 -34.33 -48.25 78.95
CA SER A 592 -33.19 -47.79 79.75
C SER A 592 -33.00 -48.57 81.06
N GLY A 593 -31.79 -48.45 81.62
CA GLY A 593 -31.31 -49.18 82.79
C GLY A 593 -31.06 -50.67 82.53
N PRO A 594 -30.50 -51.40 83.53
CA PRO A 594 -30.10 -52.81 83.37
C PRO A 594 -31.22 -53.78 82.96
N ASN A 595 -32.48 -53.39 83.19
CA ASN A 595 -33.67 -54.18 82.90
C ASN A 595 -34.45 -53.66 81.66
N GLN A 596 -33.82 -52.83 80.80
CA GLN A 596 -34.38 -52.33 79.53
C GLN A 596 -35.82 -51.81 79.63
N ARG A 597 -36.11 -50.99 80.66
CA ARG A 597 -37.48 -50.57 80.97
C ARG A 597 -37.93 -49.40 80.07
N PRO A 598 -39.12 -49.48 79.45
CA PRO A 598 -39.62 -48.42 78.58
C PRO A 598 -39.91 -47.14 79.37
N SER A 599 -39.24 -46.05 79.00
CA SER A 599 -39.24 -44.77 79.68
C SER A 599 -39.62 -43.65 78.72
N ARG A 600 -40.67 -42.87 79.04
CA ARG A 600 -41.09 -41.74 78.20
C ARG A 600 -40.11 -40.56 78.32
N VAL A 601 -39.71 -40.02 77.18
CA VAL A 601 -38.77 -38.89 77.06
C VAL A 601 -39.26 -37.89 76.01
N CYS A 602 -38.82 -36.64 76.09
CA CYS A 602 -39.07 -35.65 75.03
C CYS A 602 -38.19 -35.94 73.80
N ASP A 603 -38.55 -35.38 72.64
CA ASP A 603 -37.84 -35.65 71.37
C ASP A 603 -36.34 -35.33 71.41
N VAL A 604 -35.92 -34.24 72.08
CA VAL A 604 -34.49 -33.93 72.28
C VAL A 604 -33.77 -35.07 73.00
N CYS A 605 -34.32 -35.51 74.13
CA CYS A 605 -33.76 -36.63 74.91
C CYS A 605 -33.83 -37.97 74.19
N HIS A 606 -34.78 -38.17 73.27
CA HIS A 606 -34.79 -39.36 72.40
C HIS A 606 -33.59 -39.34 71.45
N THR A 607 -33.31 -38.21 70.79
CA THR A 607 -32.16 -38.10 69.86
C THR A 607 -30.81 -38.26 70.56
N LEU A 608 -30.71 -37.89 71.84
CA LEU A 608 -29.49 -38.07 72.64
C LEU A 608 -29.30 -39.51 73.17
N LEU A 609 -30.35 -40.34 73.22
CA LEU A 609 -30.32 -41.68 73.83
C LEU A 609 -30.45 -42.83 72.82
N VAL A 610 -30.76 -42.56 71.56
CA VAL A 610 -30.97 -43.57 70.51
C VAL A 610 -30.03 -43.27 69.34
N PRO A 611 -28.88 -43.97 69.22
CA PRO A 611 -27.78 -43.60 68.32
C PRO A 611 -28.15 -43.43 66.85
N ASP A 612 -29.10 -44.23 66.34
CA ASP A 612 -29.52 -44.21 64.93
C ASP A 612 -30.56 -43.11 64.62
N THR A 613 -30.85 -42.21 65.57
CA THR A 613 -31.76 -41.08 65.32
C THR A 613 -30.98 -39.90 64.74
N PRO A 614 -31.42 -39.28 63.62
CA PRO A 614 -30.82 -38.03 63.18
C PRO A 614 -30.96 -36.96 64.30
N PRO A 615 -29.94 -36.13 64.54
CA PRO A 615 -29.96 -35.13 65.61
C PRO A 615 -31.18 -34.22 65.53
N TYR A 616 -31.67 -33.75 66.68
CA TYR A 616 -32.89 -32.94 66.77
C TYR A 616 -32.85 -31.69 65.87
N PHE A 617 -31.67 -31.08 65.72
CA PHE A 617 -31.42 -29.89 64.91
C PHE A 617 -31.11 -30.17 63.42
N SER A 618 -31.12 -31.42 62.98
CA SER A 618 -30.79 -31.82 61.59
C SER A 618 -32.01 -31.88 60.66
N ARG A 619 -33.11 -31.18 60.98
CA ARG A 619 -34.36 -31.19 60.18
C ARG A 619 -34.72 -29.85 59.58
N GLU A 620 -34.43 -28.75 60.27
CA GLU A 620 -34.53 -27.37 59.80
C GLU A 620 -33.41 -26.56 60.49
N PRO A 621 -32.78 -25.59 59.80
CA PRO A 621 -31.78 -24.73 60.42
C PRO A 621 -32.43 -23.86 61.51
N PRO A 622 -31.71 -23.52 62.60
CA PRO A 622 -32.23 -22.58 63.58
C PRO A 622 -32.44 -21.21 62.91
N HIS A 623 -33.66 -20.68 62.98
CA HIS A 623 -33.91 -19.30 62.61
C HIS A 623 -33.06 -18.37 63.49
N THR A 624 -32.15 -17.64 62.86
CA THR A 624 -31.57 -16.44 63.46
C THR A 624 -32.69 -15.46 63.76
N GLN A 625 -32.85 -15.08 65.02
CA GLN A 625 -33.59 -13.87 65.38
C GLN A 625 -32.64 -12.69 65.19
N ASP A 626 -33.10 -11.69 64.45
CA ASP A 626 -32.58 -10.31 64.51
C ASP A 626 -33.01 -9.65 65.85
#